data_AF-A0A2E7UR27-F1
#
_entry.id   AF-A0A2E7UR27-F1
#
_cell.length_a   1.000
_cell.length_b   1.000
_cell.length_c   1.000
_cell.angle_alpha   90.00
_cell.angle_beta   90.00
_cell.angle_gamma   90.00
#
_symmetry.space_group_name_H-M   'P 1'
#
loop_
_entity.id
_entity.type
_entity.pdbx_description
1 polymer ?
#
loop_
_entity_poly.entity_id
_entity_poly.type
_entity_poly.pdbx_seq_one_letter_code
_entity_poly.pdbx_strand_id
1 'polypeptide(L)'
;MSQPDTIAPGETADLVLSGGNEDATVTVTTNDADSPTLTLSISATPNAGPTVESTWPASGERVVVPAGATETFWVDLADDQAGLEVRWTSDVDGQVSWGPASADGMATAPWDSALQTEGEHTITAVATDTCGQEVQHSFAVCQNAGYAAENLDLDTWQITGNAFYDTTNGWVQLVAPYAWQQGSAFQTSETVQSDDVEISFSFYVGDSDYGADGFSVTAIDTTQLVTYEGDAGGSIGYGSLPGWSIEVDTYDNTSSVGYSEPYTTDHVSLNIGGDAKYIGEVYAQLPNMEDGAWHTMDVKVDGIHVTVTIDGTTYIDDDVPALTAFPAHVGFTAATGAQHNYHLIDALTVQTSICDEG
;
A
#
# COMPACT_ATOMS: atom_id res chain seq x y z
N MET A 1 59.04 -3.27 25.87
CA MET A 1 58.75 -2.45 27.07
C MET A 1 59.63 -2.94 28.21
N SER A 2 60.28 -2.05 28.96
CA SER A 2 60.99 -2.41 30.19
C SER A 2 59.95 -2.63 31.29
N GLN A 3 59.66 -3.89 31.61
CA GLN A 3 58.84 -4.22 32.77
C GLN A 3 59.68 -4.08 34.05
N PRO A 4 59.07 -3.80 35.21
CA PRO A 4 59.82 -3.66 36.46
C PRO A 4 60.56 -4.96 36.79
N ASP A 5 61.88 -4.87 36.96
CA ASP A 5 62.74 -6.01 37.30
C ASP A 5 62.56 -6.49 38.76
N THR A 6 61.69 -5.85 39.56
CA THR A 6 61.40 -6.22 40.95
C THR A 6 60.01 -5.74 41.38
N ILE A 7 59.21 -6.62 41.99
CA ILE A 7 57.89 -6.33 42.60
C ILE A 7 58.03 -6.60 44.10
N ALA A 8 57.74 -5.62 44.97
CA ALA A 8 57.90 -5.81 46.42
C ALA A 8 56.75 -6.66 47.00
N PRO A 9 56.93 -7.27 48.20
CA PRO A 9 55.87 -8.04 48.85
C PRO A 9 54.59 -7.21 49.05
N GLY A 10 53.49 -7.69 48.47
CA GLY A 10 52.18 -7.02 48.53
C GLY A 10 51.95 -5.97 47.44
N GLU A 11 52.91 -5.75 46.53
CA GLU A 11 52.73 -4.89 45.35
C GLU A 11 52.27 -5.71 44.13
N THR A 12 51.68 -5.01 43.16
CA THR A 12 51.23 -5.57 41.88
C THR A 12 51.89 -4.84 40.71
N ALA A 13 52.14 -5.56 39.61
CA ALA A 13 52.60 -4.98 38.36
C ALA A 13 51.63 -5.32 37.23
N ASP A 14 51.30 -4.31 36.41
CA ASP A 14 50.40 -4.48 35.27
C ASP A 14 51.16 -4.91 34.03
N LEU A 15 50.61 -5.91 33.34
CA LEU A 15 51.09 -6.39 32.06
C LEU A 15 50.12 -5.92 30.97
N VAL A 16 50.50 -4.92 30.19
CA VAL A 16 49.68 -4.47 29.05
C VAL A 16 49.97 -5.34 27.84
N LEU A 17 48.93 -5.97 27.32
CA LEU A 17 48.99 -6.84 26.14
C LEU A 17 48.24 -6.18 24.98
N SER A 18 48.75 -6.35 23.77
CA SER A 18 48.02 -6.06 22.54
C SER A 18 47.41 -7.37 22.03
N GLY A 19 46.10 -7.38 21.80
CA GLY A 19 45.41 -8.54 21.24
C GLY A 19 45.92 -8.91 19.84
N GLY A 20 45.88 -10.20 19.53
CA GLY A 20 46.17 -10.76 18.22
C GLY A 20 45.26 -11.96 17.96
N ASN A 21 45.32 -12.54 16.76
CA ASN A 21 44.39 -13.58 16.32
C ASN A 21 44.83 -15.02 16.68
N GLU A 22 45.86 -15.14 17.53
CA GLU A 22 46.47 -16.42 17.89
C GLU A 22 46.56 -16.56 19.41
N ASP A 23 46.39 -17.79 19.88
CA ASP A 23 46.67 -18.13 21.28
C ASP A 23 48.10 -17.72 21.64
N ALA A 24 48.23 -17.05 22.79
CA ALA A 24 49.50 -16.59 23.30
C ALA A 24 49.79 -17.23 24.66
N THR A 25 51.07 -17.31 25.00
CA THR A 25 51.49 -17.72 26.34
C THR A 25 52.40 -16.64 26.91
N VAL A 26 52.00 -16.07 28.05
CA VAL A 26 52.87 -15.20 28.82
C VAL A 26 53.61 -16.05 29.83
N THR A 27 54.94 -16.04 29.74
CA THR A 27 55.81 -16.70 30.71
C THR A 27 56.53 -15.65 31.52
N VAL A 28 56.33 -15.66 32.83
CA VAL A 28 57.05 -14.81 33.78
C VAL A 28 58.02 -15.68 34.57
N THR A 29 59.31 -15.40 34.44
CA THR A 29 60.34 -16.00 35.29
C THR A 29 60.54 -15.18 36.55
N THR A 30 60.54 -15.84 37.70
CA THR A 30 60.69 -15.20 39.01
C THR A 30 61.96 -15.70 39.71
N ASN A 31 62.38 -15.00 40.77
CA ASN A 31 63.44 -15.44 41.67
C ASN A 31 62.90 -16.22 42.90
N ASP A 32 61.60 -16.55 42.91
CA ASP A 32 60.99 -17.39 43.94
C ASP A 32 61.38 -18.85 43.68
N ALA A 33 62.05 -19.48 44.65
CA ALA A 33 62.53 -20.85 44.52
C ALA A 33 61.40 -21.88 44.43
N ASP A 34 60.23 -21.57 44.99
CA ASP A 34 59.06 -22.46 45.00
C ASP A 34 58.17 -22.25 43.76
N SER A 35 58.33 -21.15 43.03
CA SER A 35 57.55 -20.81 41.83
C SER A 35 58.39 -20.05 40.81
N PRO A 36 59.45 -20.69 40.25
CA PRO A 36 60.44 -20.03 39.39
C PRO A 36 59.87 -19.57 38.04
N THR A 37 58.72 -20.13 37.65
CA THR A 37 58.02 -19.79 36.42
C THR A 37 56.52 -19.73 36.67
N LEU A 38 55.90 -18.64 36.22
CA LEU A 38 54.46 -18.50 36.11
C LEU A 38 54.09 -18.48 34.63
N THR A 39 53.11 -19.28 34.25
CA THR A 39 52.64 -19.36 32.87
C THR A 39 51.16 -19.02 32.83
N LEU A 40 50.81 -18.05 31.99
CA LEU A 40 49.43 -17.68 31.68
C LEU A 40 49.18 -17.98 30.20
N SER A 41 48.26 -18.91 29.94
CA SER A 41 47.74 -19.15 28.60
C SER A 41 46.64 -18.13 28.30
N ILE A 42 46.74 -17.48 27.15
CA ILE A 42 45.78 -16.52 26.64
C ILE A 42 45.22 -17.13 25.36
N SER A 43 43.92 -17.38 25.36
CA SER A 43 43.24 -17.85 24.15
C SER A 43 42.78 -16.67 23.32
N ALA A 44 42.96 -16.74 22.01
CA ALA A 44 42.41 -15.79 21.06
C ALA A 44 41.54 -16.55 20.05
N THR A 45 40.27 -16.19 19.99
CA THR A 45 39.37 -16.64 18.92
C THR A 45 39.36 -15.57 17.83
N PRO A 46 39.76 -15.89 16.58
CA PRO A 46 39.61 -14.98 15.47
C PRO A 46 38.14 -14.59 15.32
N ASN A 47 37.86 -13.30 15.17
CA ASN A 47 36.52 -12.80 14.92
C ASN A 47 35.99 -13.35 13.59
N ALA A 48 34.85 -14.03 13.62
CA ALA A 48 34.09 -14.33 12.41
C ALA A 48 33.29 -13.09 12.00
N GLY A 49 33.08 -12.90 10.69
CA GLY A 49 32.16 -11.84 10.26
C GLY A 49 30.70 -12.28 10.50
N PRO A 50 29.76 -11.34 10.61
CA PRO A 50 28.37 -11.67 10.74
C PRO A 50 27.85 -12.42 9.51
N THR A 51 26.76 -13.15 9.69
CA THR A 51 26.10 -13.94 8.64
C THR A 51 24.59 -13.68 8.64
N VAL A 52 23.97 -13.83 7.46
CA VAL A 52 22.51 -13.75 7.29
C VAL A 52 21.95 -15.17 7.33
N GLU A 53 21.01 -15.44 8.23
CA GLU A 53 20.40 -16.77 8.39
C GLU A 53 19.09 -16.92 7.61
N SER A 54 18.20 -15.93 7.75
CA SER A 54 16.93 -15.89 7.04
C SER A 54 16.47 -14.44 6.85
N THR A 55 15.64 -14.21 5.84
CA THR A 55 15.18 -12.86 5.50
C THR A 55 13.77 -12.90 4.96
N TRP A 56 13.05 -11.80 5.14
CA TRP A 56 11.94 -11.46 4.28
C TRP A 56 12.04 -9.98 3.91
N PRO A 57 12.09 -9.65 2.61
CA PRO A 57 12.02 -10.56 1.46
C PRO A 57 13.30 -11.39 1.25
N ALA A 58 13.21 -12.49 0.50
CA ALA A 58 14.36 -13.29 0.09
C ALA A 58 15.26 -12.51 -0.88
N SER A 59 16.53 -12.92 -1.02
CA SER A 59 17.47 -12.20 -1.89
C SER A 59 17.01 -12.30 -3.34
N GLY A 60 16.84 -11.14 -3.99
CA GLY A 60 16.33 -11.06 -5.35
C GLY A 60 14.82 -11.29 -5.50
N GLU A 61 14.09 -11.47 -4.40
CA GLU A 61 12.63 -11.35 -4.39
C GLU A 61 12.24 -9.89 -4.66
N ARG A 62 11.10 -9.71 -5.34
CA ARG A 62 10.50 -8.41 -5.59
C ARG A 62 9.18 -8.33 -4.83
N VAL A 63 9.04 -7.32 -3.99
CA VAL A 63 7.79 -7.03 -3.26
C VAL A 63 7.11 -5.82 -3.88
N VAL A 64 5.82 -5.94 -4.19
CA VAL A 64 4.99 -4.80 -4.56
C VAL A 64 4.34 -4.28 -3.29
N VAL A 65 4.52 -2.99 -3.01
CA VAL A 65 3.91 -2.32 -1.85
C VAL A 65 2.78 -1.43 -2.35
N PRO A 66 1.51 -1.71 -1.98
CA PRO A 66 0.37 -0.88 -2.36
C PRO A 66 0.49 0.56 -1.83
N ALA A 67 -0.15 1.52 -2.49
CA ALA A 67 -0.19 2.89 -2.01
C ALA A 67 -0.98 2.99 -0.69
N GLY A 68 -0.43 3.69 0.30
CA GLY A 68 -0.99 3.82 1.65
C GLY A 68 -0.76 2.62 2.57
N ALA A 69 -0.15 1.53 2.08
CA ALA A 69 0.21 0.38 2.91
C ALA A 69 1.46 0.64 3.77
N THR A 70 1.56 -0.11 4.87
CA THR A 70 2.76 -0.20 5.69
C THR A 70 3.27 -1.63 5.71
N GLU A 71 4.56 -1.82 5.47
CA GLU A 71 5.23 -3.12 5.47
C GLU A 71 6.37 -3.15 6.49
N THR A 72 6.84 -4.36 6.83
CA THR A 72 8.02 -4.54 7.69
C THR A 72 8.94 -5.61 7.13
N PHE A 73 10.08 -5.17 6.62
CA PHE A 73 11.14 -6.05 6.17
C PHE A 73 11.98 -6.51 7.35
N TRP A 74 12.58 -7.68 7.25
CA TRP A 74 13.42 -8.21 8.31
C TRP A 74 14.55 -9.10 7.81
N VAL A 75 15.64 -9.10 8.57
CA VAL A 75 16.77 -10.01 8.42
C VAL A 75 17.10 -10.62 9.77
N ASP A 76 17.35 -11.92 9.77
CA ASP A 76 17.87 -12.66 10.91
C ASP A 76 19.38 -12.86 10.71
N LEU A 77 20.15 -12.51 11.74
CA LEU A 77 21.59 -12.38 11.68
C LEU A 77 22.24 -13.20 12.79
N ALA A 78 23.34 -13.86 12.47
CA ALA A 78 24.17 -14.54 13.45
C ALA A 78 25.61 -14.00 13.41
N ASP A 79 26.18 -13.85 14.60
CA ASP A 79 27.56 -13.42 14.80
C ASP A 79 28.15 -14.16 16.01
N ASP A 80 29.48 -14.27 16.06
CA ASP A 80 30.19 -14.87 17.20
C ASP A 80 30.30 -13.91 18.40
N GLN A 81 29.90 -12.64 18.19
CA GLN A 81 29.80 -11.58 19.18
C GLN A 81 28.40 -10.94 19.20
N ALA A 82 28.09 -10.28 20.32
CA ALA A 82 26.88 -9.47 20.42
C ALA A 82 27.16 -8.03 19.97
N GLY A 83 26.10 -7.31 19.55
CA GLY A 83 26.17 -5.90 19.21
C GLY A 83 26.29 -5.62 17.72
N LEU A 84 25.47 -6.30 16.91
CA LEU A 84 25.29 -5.97 15.51
C LEU A 84 24.52 -4.67 15.34
N GLU A 85 25.01 -3.80 14.47
CA GLU A 85 24.33 -2.60 14.04
C GLU A 85 23.90 -2.77 12.58
N VAL A 86 22.63 -2.48 12.28
CA VAL A 86 22.04 -2.72 10.96
C VAL A 86 21.55 -1.42 10.37
N ARG A 87 22.01 -1.12 9.16
CA ARG A 87 21.59 0.03 8.37
C ARG A 87 20.84 -0.43 7.13
N TRP A 88 19.66 0.14 6.94
CA TRP A 88 18.81 -0.11 5.78
C TRP A 88 18.78 1.11 4.87
N THR A 89 19.01 0.90 3.57
CA THR A 89 18.99 1.96 2.57
C THR A 89 18.21 1.57 1.33
N SER A 90 17.41 2.49 0.81
CA SER A 90 16.93 2.52 -0.56
C SER A 90 17.94 3.27 -1.43
N ASP A 91 18.12 2.81 -2.66
CA ASP A 91 18.87 3.50 -3.70
C ASP A 91 18.20 4.79 -4.20
N VAL A 92 16.88 4.92 -4.01
CA VAL A 92 16.08 6.10 -4.38
C VAL A 92 15.95 7.07 -3.20
N ASP A 93 15.45 6.59 -2.05
CA ASP A 93 15.09 7.46 -0.91
C ASP A 93 16.19 7.60 0.14
N GLY A 94 17.28 6.84 0.01
CA GLY A 94 18.39 6.88 0.96
C GLY A 94 18.13 6.06 2.22
N GLN A 95 18.35 6.62 3.40
CA GLN A 95 18.28 5.85 4.65
C GLN A 95 16.83 5.54 5.04
N VAL A 96 16.50 4.26 5.12
CA VAL A 96 15.17 3.77 5.55
C VAL A 96 15.13 3.64 7.07
N SER A 97 16.10 2.91 7.64
CA SER A 97 16.20 2.73 9.09
C SER A 97 17.64 2.43 9.52
N TRP A 98 17.91 2.62 10.81
CA TRP A 98 19.21 2.33 11.40
C TRP A 98 19.03 2.01 12.89
N GLY A 99 19.64 0.92 13.34
CA GLY A 99 19.59 0.53 14.75
C GLY A 99 20.26 -0.80 15.03
N PRO A 100 20.33 -1.20 16.30
CA PRO A 100 20.88 -2.50 16.68
C PRO A 100 19.96 -3.64 16.26
N ALA A 101 20.54 -4.80 15.95
CA ALA A 101 19.78 -6.05 15.93
C ALA A 101 19.28 -6.39 17.35
N SER A 102 18.18 -7.13 17.43
CA SER A 102 17.65 -7.66 18.68
C SER A 102 18.62 -8.67 19.30
N ALA A 103 18.38 -9.04 20.57
CA ALA A 103 19.20 -10.04 21.26
C ALA A 103 19.18 -11.42 20.57
N ASP A 104 18.13 -11.71 19.80
CA ASP A 104 17.95 -12.95 19.05
C ASP A 104 18.47 -12.85 17.60
N GLY A 105 19.15 -11.76 17.21
CA GLY A 105 19.71 -11.58 15.87
C GLY A 105 18.79 -10.91 14.85
N MET A 106 17.50 -10.77 15.18
CA MET A 106 16.51 -10.14 14.29
C MET A 106 16.69 -8.63 14.17
N ALA A 107 16.73 -8.11 12.96
CA ALA A 107 16.66 -6.68 12.65
C ALA A 107 15.54 -6.39 11.64
N THR A 108 14.82 -5.29 11.84
CA THR A 108 13.63 -4.94 11.04
C THR A 108 13.75 -3.54 10.46
N ALA A 109 13.16 -3.32 9.28
CA ALA A 109 12.94 -2.01 8.69
C ALA A 109 11.46 -1.78 8.41
N PRO A 110 10.82 -0.78 9.05
CA PRO A 110 9.48 -0.37 8.64
C PRO A 110 9.56 0.32 7.27
N TRP A 111 8.56 0.06 6.44
CA TRP A 111 8.37 0.69 5.14
C TRP A 111 6.97 1.31 5.10
N ASP A 112 6.91 2.63 5.13
CA ASP A 112 5.67 3.40 5.05
C ASP A 112 5.59 4.03 3.67
N SER A 113 4.68 3.51 2.83
CA SER A 113 4.51 3.94 1.43
C SER A 113 4.24 5.43 1.30
N ALA A 114 3.58 6.06 2.27
CA ALA A 114 3.29 7.50 2.24
C ALA A 114 4.55 8.37 2.35
N LEU A 115 5.70 7.78 2.71
CA LEU A 115 6.99 8.45 2.86
C LEU A 115 8.01 8.07 1.78
N GLN A 116 7.68 7.15 0.88
CA GLN A 116 8.61 6.67 -0.15
C GLN A 116 8.27 7.26 -1.51
N THR A 117 9.29 7.38 -2.36
CA THR A 117 9.08 7.72 -3.76
C THR A 117 8.40 6.54 -4.47
N GLU A 118 7.58 6.80 -5.48
CA GLU A 118 6.98 5.75 -6.31
C GLU A 118 8.02 5.06 -7.23
N GLY A 119 7.76 3.80 -7.59
CA GLY A 119 8.56 3.03 -8.56
C GLY A 119 9.48 1.98 -7.92
N GLU A 120 10.53 1.58 -8.65
CA GLU A 120 11.45 0.52 -8.24
C GLU A 120 12.55 1.02 -7.30
N HIS A 121 12.72 0.30 -6.19
CA HIS A 121 13.78 0.48 -5.20
C HIS A 121 14.57 -0.81 -5.06
N THR A 122 15.88 -0.69 -4.89
CA THR A 122 16.73 -1.73 -4.30
C THR A 122 16.95 -1.41 -2.84
N ILE A 123 16.41 -2.24 -1.95
CA ILE A 123 16.65 -2.12 -0.51
C ILE A 123 17.88 -2.94 -0.15
N THR A 124 18.80 -2.33 0.60
CA THR A 124 20.02 -2.97 1.10
C THR A 124 20.06 -2.87 2.61
N ALA A 125 20.15 -4.02 3.29
CA ALA A 125 20.48 -4.12 4.70
C ALA A 125 21.98 -4.43 4.83
N VAL A 126 22.72 -3.63 5.58
CA VAL A 126 24.12 -3.87 5.93
C VAL A 126 24.22 -4.03 7.44
N ALA A 127 24.66 -5.20 7.89
CA ALA A 127 24.93 -5.48 9.30
C ALA A 127 26.44 -5.43 9.56
N THR A 128 26.84 -4.65 10.55
CA THR A 128 28.23 -4.42 10.93
C THR A 128 28.46 -4.93 12.36
N ASP A 129 29.49 -5.76 12.54
CA ASP A 129 29.92 -6.21 13.86
C ASP A 129 30.74 -5.14 14.61
N THR A 130 31.01 -5.38 15.89
CA THR A 130 31.78 -4.46 16.74
C THR A 130 33.24 -4.28 16.31
N CYS A 131 33.73 -5.15 15.44
CA CYS A 131 35.07 -5.16 14.87
C CYS A 131 35.11 -4.56 13.45
N GLY A 132 33.96 -4.12 12.91
CA GLY A 132 33.80 -3.50 11.61
C GLY A 132 33.70 -4.47 10.42
N GLN A 133 33.47 -5.76 10.64
CA GLN A 133 33.15 -6.69 9.54
C GLN A 133 31.68 -6.58 9.18
N GLU A 134 31.37 -6.76 7.89
CA GLU A 134 30.04 -6.51 7.35
C GLU A 134 29.49 -7.71 6.59
N VAL A 135 28.17 -7.87 6.66
CA VAL A 135 27.38 -8.70 5.75
C VAL A 135 26.24 -7.86 5.18
N GLN A 136 25.87 -8.12 3.93
CA GLN A 136 24.79 -7.40 3.26
C GLN A 136 23.73 -8.33 2.69
N HIS A 137 22.51 -7.84 2.64
CA HIS A 137 21.36 -8.45 1.97
C HIS A 137 20.62 -7.42 1.13
N SER A 138 20.10 -7.82 -0.03
CA SER A 138 19.37 -6.91 -0.91
C SER A 138 18.19 -7.58 -1.62
N PHE A 139 17.11 -6.83 -1.79
CA PHE A 139 15.89 -7.23 -2.49
C PHE A 139 15.27 -6.03 -3.20
N ALA A 140 14.37 -6.30 -4.14
CA ALA A 140 13.65 -5.26 -4.87
C ALA A 140 12.31 -4.96 -4.16
N VAL A 141 11.97 -3.69 -4.11
CA VAL A 141 10.64 -3.20 -3.70
C VAL A 141 10.12 -2.32 -4.81
N CYS A 142 8.93 -2.58 -5.31
CA CYS A 142 8.25 -1.65 -6.19
C CYS A 142 7.11 -0.98 -5.41
N GLN A 143 7.22 0.33 -5.22
CA GLN A 143 6.25 1.14 -4.54
C GLN A 143 5.20 1.63 -5.55
N ASN A 144 3.95 1.19 -5.40
CA ASN A 144 2.86 1.72 -6.22
C ASN A 144 2.64 3.20 -5.92
N ALA A 145 2.25 3.94 -6.96
CA ALA A 145 1.78 5.30 -6.85
C ALA A 145 0.28 5.33 -6.55
N GLY A 146 -0.18 6.40 -5.92
CA GLY A 146 -1.58 6.61 -5.56
C GLY A 146 -1.75 6.97 -4.09
N TYR A 147 -2.96 6.80 -3.59
CA TYR A 147 -3.31 7.19 -2.23
C TYR A 147 -4.36 6.25 -1.62
N ALA A 148 -4.20 5.96 -0.34
CA ALA A 148 -5.28 5.43 0.49
C ALA A 148 -6.01 6.60 1.15
N ALA A 149 -7.32 6.68 1.00
CA ALA A 149 -8.13 7.72 1.63
C ALA A 149 -8.73 7.25 2.97
N GLU A 150 -7.95 6.51 3.78
CA GLU A 150 -8.40 6.07 5.13
C GLU A 150 -8.67 7.26 6.06
N ASN A 151 -8.01 8.40 5.81
CA ASN A 151 -8.36 9.70 6.37
C ASN A 151 -8.58 10.67 5.20
N LEU A 152 -9.83 10.79 4.76
CA LEU A 152 -10.22 11.66 3.66
C LEU A 152 -9.79 13.11 3.97
N ASP A 153 -8.69 13.57 3.38
CA ASP A 153 -8.30 14.99 3.43
C ASP A 153 -9.29 15.78 2.58
N LEU A 154 -10.35 16.28 3.21
CA LEU A 154 -11.45 17.00 2.57
C LEU A 154 -10.98 18.18 1.70
N ASP A 155 -9.82 18.77 1.99
CA ASP A 155 -9.28 19.88 1.19
C ASP A 155 -8.84 19.43 -0.20
N THR A 156 -8.63 18.13 -0.39
CA THR A 156 -8.27 17.51 -1.67
C THR A 156 -9.46 16.95 -2.44
N TRP A 157 -10.68 17.06 -1.88
CA TRP A 157 -11.89 16.51 -2.48
C TRP A 157 -12.82 17.61 -3.01
N GLN A 158 -13.26 17.42 -4.24
CA GLN A 158 -14.35 18.20 -4.83
C GLN A 158 -15.67 17.46 -4.59
N ILE A 159 -16.44 17.96 -3.64
CA ILE A 159 -17.78 17.44 -3.32
C ILE A 159 -18.83 18.40 -3.91
N THR A 160 -19.74 17.87 -4.73
CA THR A 160 -20.78 18.64 -5.44
C THR A 160 -22.18 18.05 -5.32
N GLY A 161 -23.20 18.83 -5.71
CA GLY A 161 -24.60 18.45 -5.55
C GLY A 161 -25.01 18.27 -4.09
N ASN A 162 -25.68 17.15 -3.82
CA ASN A 162 -26.19 16.74 -2.52
C ASN A 162 -25.17 15.96 -1.68
N ALA A 163 -23.99 15.68 -2.21
CA ALA A 163 -22.99 14.89 -1.52
C ALA A 163 -22.37 15.66 -0.34
N PHE A 164 -22.00 14.94 0.71
CA PHE A 164 -21.20 15.47 1.82
C PHE A 164 -20.46 14.34 2.55
N TYR A 165 -19.40 14.71 3.27
CA TYR A 165 -18.71 13.80 4.18
C TYR A 165 -19.36 13.79 5.56
N ASP A 166 -19.86 12.64 6.00
CA ASP A 166 -20.44 12.47 7.32
C ASP A 166 -19.36 12.21 8.36
N THR A 167 -18.82 13.29 8.93
CA THR A 167 -17.81 13.24 10.00
C THR A 167 -18.22 12.44 11.25
N THR A 168 -19.52 12.16 11.45
CA THR A 168 -19.96 11.35 12.60
C THR A 168 -19.71 9.87 12.36
N ASN A 169 -19.88 9.43 11.11
CA ASN A 169 -19.84 8.02 10.75
C ASN A 169 -18.60 7.62 9.94
N GLY A 170 -17.92 8.59 9.32
CA GLY A 170 -16.66 8.37 8.61
C GLY A 170 -16.80 8.13 7.10
N TRP A 171 -18.01 8.18 6.54
CA TRP A 171 -18.28 7.89 5.12
C TRP A 171 -18.64 9.14 4.30
N VAL A 172 -18.52 9.03 2.97
CA VAL A 172 -19.10 9.97 2.01
C VAL A 172 -20.55 9.55 1.74
N GLN A 173 -21.50 10.43 2.01
CA GLN A 173 -22.88 10.27 1.54
C GLN A 173 -23.02 11.00 0.20
N LEU A 174 -23.26 10.27 -0.89
CA LEU A 174 -23.49 10.88 -2.21
C LEU A 174 -24.89 11.47 -2.32
N VAL A 175 -25.90 10.72 -1.87
CA VAL A 175 -27.30 11.17 -1.78
C VAL A 175 -27.99 10.55 -0.56
N ALA A 176 -28.99 11.27 -0.04
CA ALA A 176 -29.92 10.78 0.98
C ALA A 176 -31.15 10.12 0.31
N PRO A 177 -31.97 9.36 1.05
CA PRO A 177 -33.22 8.75 0.55
C PRO A 177 -34.32 9.81 0.40
N TYR A 178 -34.10 10.76 -0.50
CA TYR A 178 -35.08 11.73 -0.96
C TYR A 178 -35.15 11.67 -2.47
N ALA A 179 -36.32 11.98 -3.04
CA ALA A 179 -36.46 12.01 -4.49
C ALA A 179 -35.64 13.13 -5.14
N TRP A 180 -35.16 12.89 -6.36
CA TRP A 180 -34.50 13.88 -7.23
C TRP A 180 -33.23 14.51 -6.63
N GLN A 181 -32.45 13.74 -5.90
CA GLN A 181 -31.08 14.07 -5.49
C GLN A 181 -30.06 13.68 -6.56
N GLN A 182 -28.95 14.41 -6.60
CA GLN A 182 -27.73 14.04 -7.32
C GLN A 182 -26.52 14.53 -6.53
N GLY A 183 -25.46 13.75 -6.47
CA GLY A 183 -24.26 14.15 -5.75
C GLY A 183 -23.02 13.42 -6.26
N SER A 184 -21.88 14.06 -6.07
CA SER A 184 -20.60 13.50 -6.46
C SER A 184 -19.48 13.94 -5.54
N ALA A 185 -18.45 13.11 -5.46
CA ALA A 185 -17.24 13.36 -4.68
C ALA A 185 -16.04 12.84 -5.47
N PHE A 186 -15.13 13.72 -5.86
CA PHE A 186 -13.93 13.39 -6.63
C PHE A 186 -12.68 13.85 -5.90
N GLN A 187 -11.65 13.01 -5.91
CA GLN A 187 -10.33 13.39 -5.46
C GLN A 187 -9.65 14.25 -6.53
N THR A 188 -9.08 15.40 -6.15
CA THR A 188 -8.55 16.40 -7.09
C THR A 188 -7.12 16.85 -6.82
N SER A 189 -6.40 16.25 -5.86
CA SER A 189 -4.99 16.62 -5.64
C SER A 189 -4.10 16.15 -6.79
N GLU A 190 -4.39 14.99 -7.37
CA GLU A 190 -3.57 14.36 -8.40
C GLU A 190 -4.43 13.62 -9.43
N THR A 191 -3.90 13.48 -10.64
CA THR A 191 -4.51 12.69 -11.72
C THR A 191 -3.84 11.33 -11.85
N VAL A 192 -4.63 10.29 -12.07
CA VAL A 192 -4.18 8.94 -12.45
C VAL A 192 -4.33 8.72 -13.96
N GLN A 193 -3.68 7.71 -14.53
CA GLN A 193 -4.00 7.29 -15.91
C GLN A 193 -5.25 6.41 -15.90
N SER A 194 -6.24 6.73 -16.74
CA SER A 194 -7.54 6.04 -16.75
C SER A 194 -7.50 4.59 -17.22
N ASP A 195 -6.42 4.18 -17.87
CA ASP A 195 -6.18 2.84 -18.40
C ASP A 195 -5.11 2.06 -17.60
N ASP A 196 -4.67 2.60 -16.46
CA ASP A 196 -3.75 1.96 -15.53
C ASP A 196 -4.13 2.39 -14.10
N VAL A 197 -5.21 1.79 -13.60
CA VAL A 197 -5.76 2.15 -12.29
C VAL A 197 -6.42 0.97 -11.62
N GLU A 198 -6.17 0.85 -10.32
CA GLU A 198 -6.81 -0.07 -9.40
C GLU A 198 -7.56 0.72 -8.32
N ILE A 199 -8.83 0.42 -8.12
CA ILE A 199 -9.73 1.14 -7.22
C ILE A 199 -10.43 0.13 -6.34
N SER A 200 -10.29 0.26 -5.02
CA SER A 200 -11.00 -0.55 -4.04
C SER A 200 -11.80 0.37 -3.11
N PHE A 201 -13.05 0.03 -2.81
CA PHE A 201 -13.89 0.79 -1.90
C PHE A 201 -15.04 -0.05 -1.35
N SER A 202 -15.65 0.42 -0.26
CA SER A 202 -16.90 -0.11 0.25
C SER A 202 -18.07 0.78 -0.11
N PHE A 203 -19.21 0.18 -0.42
CA PHE A 203 -20.43 0.90 -0.76
C PHE A 203 -21.67 0.34 -0.04
N TYR A 204 -22.67 1.20 0.14
CA TYR A 204 -24.00 0.86 0.66
C TYR A 204 -25.06 1.57 -0.18
N VAL A 205 -26.00 0.82 -0.76
CA VAL A 205 -27.07 1.34 -1.64
C VAL A 205 -28.48 1.22 -1.06
N GLY A 206 -28.60 1.13 0.28
CA GLY A 206 -29.89 1.12 0.98
C GLY A 206 -30.37 -0.26 1.43
N ASP A 207 -31.54 -0.29 2.05
CA ASP A 207 -32.19 -1.48 2.63
C ASP A 207 -33.63 -1.69 2.12
N SER A 208 -33.95 -1.10 0.96
CA SER A 208 -35.30 -1.06 0.40
C SER A 208 -35.27 -1.34 -1.10
N ASP A 209 -35.89 -2.44 -1.54
CA ASP A 209 -36.12 -2.84 -2.95
C ASP A 209 -37.02 -1.89 -3.77
N TYR A 210 -37.27 -0.69 -3.24
CA TYR A 210 -37.95 0.43 -3.90
C TYR A 210 -37.02 1.65 -4.02
N GLY A 211 -35.70 1.41 -3.96
CA GLY A 211 -34.73 2.46 -4.16
C GLY A 211 -34.38 2.63 -5.63
N ALA A 212 -33.61 3.68 -5.86
CA ALA A 212 -33.11 4.11 -7.15
C ALA A 212 -32.10 5.25 -6.93
N ASP A 213 -31.28 5.60 -7.91
CA ASP A 213 -31.08 4.88 -9.18
C ASP A 213 -29.82 4.00 -9.14
N GLY A 214 -28.92 4.29 -8.20
CA GLY A 214 -27.63 3.61 -8.07
C GLY A 214 -26.52 4.63 -7.84
N PHE A 215 -25.29 4.13 -7.94
CA PHE A 215 -24.09 4.95 -7.89
C PHE A 215 -23.09 4.48 -8.95
N SER A 216 -22.07 5.28 -9.22
CA SER A 216 -20.92 4.89 -10.04
C SER A 216 -19.61 5.22 -9.35
N VAL A 217 -18.59 4.42 -9.65
CA VAL A 217 -17.20 4.86 -9.62
C VAL A 217 -16.85 5.41 -11.00
N THR A 218 -16.20 6.58 -11.03
CA THR A 218 -15.96 7.33 -12.27
C THR A 218 -14.52 7.81 -12.32
N ALA A 219 -13.82 7.49 -13.40
CA ALA A 219 -12.58 8.15 -13.78
C ALA A 219 -12.92 9.26 -14.77
N ILE A 220 -12.94 10.51 -14.28
CA ILE A 220 -13.38 11.67 -15.06
C ILE A 220 -12.23 12.26 -15.87
N ASP A 221 -12.39 12.38 -17.19
CA ASP A 221 -11.35 12.91 -18.07
C ASP A 221 -11.13 14.41 -17.81
N THR A 222 -10.01 14.72 -17.15
CA THR A 222 -9.65 16.08 -16.74
C THR A 222 -9.34 17.01 -17.92
N THR A 223 -9.07 16.46 -19.11
CA THR A 223 -8.81 17.25 -20.32
C THR A 223 -10.09 17.79 -20.96
N GLN A 224 -11.22 17.15 -20.69
CA GLN A 224 -12.55 17.52 -21.21
C GLN A 224 -13.50 18.03 -20.12
N LEU A 225 -13.04 18.03 -18.87
CA LEU A 225 -13.83 18.36 -17.70
C LEU A 225 -14.33 19.80 -17.70
N VAL A 226 -15.65 19.96 -17.52
CA VAL A 226 -16.31 21.26 -17.35
C VAL A 226 -17.03 21.40 -16.00
N THR A 227 -17.42 20.28 -15.39
CA THR A 227 -18.14 20.20 -14.10
C THR A 227 -17.92 18.83 -13.48
N TYR A 228 -17.96 18.73 -12.15
CA TYR A 228 -17.95 17.45 -11.41
C TYR A 228 -19.36 16.93 -11.11
N GLU A 229 -20.40 17.67 -11.52
CA GLU A 229 -21.79 17.35 -11.24
C GLU A 229 -22.50 16.97 -12.55
N GLY A 230 -22.90 15.70 -12.69
CA GLY A 230 -23.66 15.18 -13.82
C GLY A 230 -25.17 15.21 -13.60
N ASP A 231 -25.89 14.40 -14.36
CA ASP A 231 -27.36 14.39 -14.41
C ASP A 231 -28.02 13.44 -13.38
N ALA A 232 -29.11 13.88 -12.74
CA ALA A 232 -29.92 13.09 -11.81
C ALA A 232 -30.75 11.96 -12.47
N GLY A 233 -31.41 11.14 -11.63
CA GLY A 233 -32.26 10.03 -12.05
C GLY A 233 -31.44 8.85 -12.57
N GLY A 234 -31.99 8.10 -13.52
CA GLY A 234 -31.29 7.01 -14.23
C GLY A 234 -30.05 7.41 -15.04
N SER A 235 -29.54 8.65 -14.87
CA SER A 235 -28.20 9.02 -15.30
C SER A 235 -27.14 8.92 -14.19
N ILE A 236 -27.56 8.48 -13.00
CA ILE A 236 -26.75 8.06 -11.84
C ILE A 236 -25.74 9.12 -11.35
N GLY A 237 -25.90 10.38 -11.78
CA GLY A 237 -25.02 11.48 -11.40
C GLY A 237 -23.74 11.58 -12.25
N TYR A 238 -23.45 10.60 -13.11
CA TYR A 238 -22.34 10.67 -14.06
C TYR A 238 -22.77 11.07 -15.47
N GLY A 239 -24.08 11.10 -15.75
CA GLY A 239 -24.61 11.53 -17.04
C GLY A 239 -23.99 12.85 -17.50
N SER A 240 -23.55 12.89 -18.75
CA SER A 240 -22.85 14.04 -19.37
C SER A 240 -21.43 14.35 -18.84
N LEU A 241 -20.89 13.60 -17.87
CA LEU A 241 -19.49 13.73 -17.44
C LEU A 241 -18.54 13.00 -18.41
N PRO A 242 -17.35 13.54 -18.71
CA PRO A 242 -16.40 12.90 -19.62
C PRO A 242 -15.62 11.78 -18.91
N GLY A 243 -15.04 10.86 -19.67
CA GLY A 243 -14.27 9.72 -19.15
C GLY A 243 -15.08 8.43 -19.13
N TRP A 244 -14.82 7.54 -18.18
CA TRP A 244 -15.58 6.29 -18.01
C TRP A 244 -16.20 6.20 -16.62
N SER A 245 -17.32 5.49 -16.51
CA SER A 245 -18.02 5.22 -15.26
C SER A 245 -18.40 3.74 -15.19
N ILE A 246 -18.21 3.13 -14.04
CA ILE A 246 -18.72 1.79 -13.75
C ILE A 246 -19.86 1.97 -12.75
N GLU A 247 -21.07 1.71 -13.19
CA GLU A 247 -22.28 1.86 -12.39
C GLU A 247 -22.65 0.56 -11.68
N VAL A 248 -23.20 0.69 -10.48
CA VAL A 248 -24.07 -0.30 -9.85
C VAL A 248 -25.47 0.29 -9.92
N ASP A 249 -26.22 -0.16 -10.91
CA ASP A 249 -27.58 0.27 -11.19
C ASP A 249 -28.56 -0.64 -10.46
N THR A 250 -29.47 -0.02 -9.71
CA THR A 250 -30.46 -0.67 -8.85
C THR A 250 -31.89 -0.53 -9.37
N TYR A 251 -32.08 0.14 -10.52
CA TYR A 251 -33.40 0.55 -10.97
C TYR A 251 -33.68 0.21 -12.43
N ASP A 252 -34.77 -0.53 -12.67
CA ASP A 252 -35.22 -0.90 -14.02
C ASP A 252 -35.76 0.30 -14.83
N ASN A 253 -34.95 0.85 -15.76
CA ASN A 253 -35.37 1.77 -16.82
C ASN A 253 -35.75 1.08 -18.15
N THR A 254 -35.88 -0.24 -18.25
CA THR A 254 -36.23 -0.92 -19.53
C THR A 254 -37.57 -0.46 -20.13
N SER A 255 -38.46 0.08 -19.31
CA SER A 255 -39.75 0.65 -19.74
C SER A 255 -39.73 2.17 -19.98
N SER A 256 -38.64 2.85 -19.63
CA SER A 256 -38.47 4.29 -19.77
C SER A 256 -38.14 4.69 -21.21
N VAL A 257 -38.80 5.73 -21.71
CA VAL A 257 -38.56 6.21 -23.08
C VAL A 257 -37.16 6.83 -23.16
N GLY A 258 -36.34 6.30 -24.07
CA GLY A 258 -35.00 6.81 -24.33
C GLY A 258 -33.90 6.17 -23.50
N TYR A 259 -34.24 5.14 -22.72
CA TYR A 259 -33.29 4.28 -22.02
C TYR A 259 -33.22 2.90 -22.69
N SER A 260 -32.04 2.29 -22.67
CA SER A 260 -31.80 0.90 -23.05
C SER A 260 -30.96 0.27 -21.96
N GLU A 261 -31.51 -0.74 -21.28
CA GLU A 261 -30.83 -1.45 -20.19
C GLU A 261 -30.65 -2.94 -20.49
N PRO A 262 -29.60 -3.58 -19.94
CA PRO A 262 -29.32 -4.99 -20.17
C PRO A 262 -30.25 -5.93 -19.37
N TYR A 263 -30.74 -5.49 -18.21
CA TYR A 263 -31.52 -6.31 -17.29
C TYR A 263 -32.71 -5.54 -16.71
N THR A 264 -33.65 -6.28 -16.08
CA THR A 264 -34.78 -5.72 -15.30
C THR A 264 -34.52 -5.83 -13.79
N THR A 265 -33.28 -6.14 -13.44
CA THR A 265 -32.77 -6.32 -12.08
C THR A 265 -31.46 -5.56 -11.99
N ASP A 266 -30.94 -5.44 -10.77
CA ASP A 266 -29.65 -4.83 -10.48
C ASP A 266 -28.55 -5.36 -11.40
N HIS A 267 -27.67 -4.46 -11.81
CA HIS A 267 -26.58 -4.80 -12.70
C HIS A 267 -25.38 -3.87 -12.51
N VAL A 268 -24.23 -4.36 -12.97
CA VAL A 268 -23.01 -3.58 -13.11
C VAL A 268 -22.75 -3.35 -14.58
N SER A 269 -22.30 -2.15 -14.95
CA SER A 269 -22.04 -1.78 -16.33
C SER A 269 -20.89 -0.76 -16.42
N LEU A 270 -20.05 -0.86 -17.46
CA LEU A 270 -19.07 0.16 -17.80
C LEU A 270 -19.58 1.02 -18.97
N ASN A 271 -19.66 2.32 -18.74
CA ASN A 271 -20.17 3.31 -19.68
C ASN A 271 -19.08 4.35 -19.98
N ILE A 272 -19.06 4.86 -21.22
CA ILE A 272 -18.05 5.82 -21.69
C ILE A 272 -18.72 7.15 -22.06
N GLY A 273 -18.08 8.26 -21.72
CA GLY A 273 -18.48 9.61 -22.15
C GLY A 273 -19.75 10.13 -21.48
N GLY A 274 -20.11 9.61 -20.31
CA GLY A 274 -21.30 10.03 -19.58
C GLY A 274 -22.60 9.51 -20.21
N ASP A 275 -22.52 8.45 -21.02
CA ASP A 275 -23.66 7.88 -21.71
C ASP A 275 -24.40 6.84 -20.86
N ALA A 276 -25.20 7.34 -19.92
CA ALA A 276 -25.97 6.55 -18.97
C ALA A 276 -27.31 6.01 -19.52
N LYS A 277 -27.62 6.27 -20.80
CA LYS A 277 -28.94 5.96 -21.38
C LYS A 277 -28.97 4.70 -22.21
N TYR A 278 -27.81 4.15 -22.55
CA TYR A 278 -27.70 2.94 -23.34
C TYR A 278 -26.94 1.87 -22.58
N ILE A 279 -27.07 0.65 -23.07
CA ILE A 279 -26.33 -0.50 -22.59
C ILE A 279 -24.84 -0.17 -22.66
N GLY A 280 -24.14 -0.30 -21.54
CA GLY A 280 -22.71 -0.06 -21.47
C GLY A 280 -21.90 -1.02 -22.34
N GLU A 281 -20.61 -0.72 -22.46
CA GLU A 281 -19.68 -1.47 -23.31
C GLU A 281 -19.50 -2.91 -22.81
N VAL A 282 -19.56 -3.11 -21.49
CA VAL A 282 -19.57 -4.41 -20.82
C VAL A 282 -20.46 -4.33 -19.58
N TYR A 283 -21.17 -5.40 -19.27
CA TYR A 283 -22.14 -5.45 -18.17
C TYR A 283 -22.38 -6.86 -17.67
N ALA A 284 -22.87 -6.97 -16.42
CA ALA A 284 -23.25 -8.24 -15.81
C ALA A 284 -24.41 -8.05 -14.83
N GLN A 285 -25.24 -9.09 -14.68
CA GLN A 285 -26.35 -9.09 -13.73
C GLN A 285 -25.82 -9.23 -12.30
N LEU A 286 -26.33 -8.41 -11.38
CA LEU A 286 -26.04 -8.50 -9.95
C LEU A 286 -27.20 -9.18 -9.19
N PRO A 287 -26.93 -9.75 -8.01
CA PRO A 287 -27.99 -9.97 -7.02
C PRO A 287 -28.53 -8.63 -6.51
N ASN A 288 -29.58 -8.66 -5.69
CA ASN A 288 -30.12 -7.45 -5.05
C ASN A 288 -29.02 -6.77 -4.21
N MET A 289 -28.65 -5.54 -4.57
CA MET A 289 -27.66 -4.73 -3.85
C MET A 289 -28.32 -3.85 -2.78
N GLU A 290 -29.63 -3.65 -2.84
CA GLU A 290 -30.42 -2.87 -1.86
C GLU A 290 -30.74 -3.68 -0.59
N ASP A 291 -29.80 -4.50 -0.12
CA ASP A 291 -30.02 -5.55 0.89
C ASP A 291 -29.75 -5.12 2.35
N GLY A 292 -29.38 -3.86 2.55
CA GLY A 292 -29.05 -3.29 3.86
C GLY A 292 -27.65 -3.67 4.38
N ALA A 293 -26.78 -4.23 3.54
CA ALA A 293 -25.39 -4.51 3.86
C ALA A 293 -24.41 -3.55 3.16
N TRP A 294 -23.19 -3.50 3.70
CA TRP A 294 -22.05 -2.91 3.01
C TRP A 294 -21.39 -3.98 2.15
N HIS A 295 -21.01 -3.61 0.94
CA HIS A 295 -20.29 -4.45 -0.01
C HIS A 295 -18.93 -3.84 -0.31
N THR A 296 -17.98 -4.67 -0.75
CA THR A 296 -16.68 -4.22 -1.26
C THR A 296 -16.62 -4.40 -2.77
N MET A 297 -16.17 -3.37 -3.48
CA MET A 297 -15.95 -3.39 -4.92
C MET A 297 -14.49 -3.12 -5.24
N ASP A 298 -13.91 -3.97 -6.09
CA ASP A 298 -12.57 -3.83 -6.64
C ASP A 298 -12.67 -3.68 -8.17
N VAL A 299 -12.06 -2.62 -8.69
CA VAL A 299 -11.99 -2.31 -10.12
C VAL A 299 -10.53 -2.25 -10.53
N LYS A 300 -10.17 -2.97 -11.60
CA LYS A 300 -8.87 -2.87 -12.26
C LYS A 300 -9.07 -2.55 -13.73
N VAL A 301 -8.38 -1.53 -14.22
CA VAL A 301 -8.27 -1.22 -15.64
C VAL A 301 -6.80 -1.31 -16.02
N ASP A 302 -6.49 -2.22 -16.94
CA ASP A 302 -5.15 -2.43 -17.51
C ASP A 302 -5.23 -2.37 -19.05
N GLY A 303 -4.88 -1.22 -19.60
CA GLY A 303 -5.09 -0.86 -20.99
C GLY A 303 -6.57 -0.87 -21.36
N ILE A 304 -6.98 -1.91 -22.08
CA ILE A 304 -8.39 -2.13 -22.45
C ILE A 304 -9.06 -3.20 -21.61
N HIS A 305 -8.31 -3.90 -20.78
CA HIS A 305 -8.82 -5.01 -19.99
C HIS A 305 -9.41 -4.49 -18.68
N VAL A 306 -10.63 -4.89 -18.37
CA VAL A 306 -11.36 -4.42 -17.19
C VAL A 306 -11.77 -5.61 -16.35
N THR A 307 -11.41 -5.57 -15.07
CA THR A 307 -11.89 -6.50 -14.06
C THR A 307 -12.72 -5.77 -13.02
N VAL A 308 -13.91 -6.28 -12.72
CA VAL A 308 -14.77 -5.79 -11.64
C VAL A 308 -15.19 -6.94 -10.75
N THR A 309 -14.86 -6.84 -9.47
CA THR A 309 -15.19 -7.82 -8.44
C THR A 309 -16.02 -7.14 -7.35
N ILE A 310 -17.10 -7.79 -6.92
CA ILE A 310 -17.91 -7.35 -5.77
C ILE A 310 -17.99 -8.51 -4.78
N ASP A 311 -17.64 -8.26 -3.52
CA ASP A 311 -17.55 -9.25 -2.44
C ASP A 311 -16.74 -10.50 -2.81
N GLY A 312 -15.64 -10.31 -3.56
CA GLY A 312 -14.78 -11.38 -4.05
C GLY A 312 -15.36 -12.19 -5.23
N THR A 313 -16.53 -11.81 -5.77
CA THR A 313 -17.12 -12.40 -6.98
C THR A 313 -16.82 -11.51 -8.19
N THR A 314 -16.13 -12.06 -9.19
CA THR A 314 -15.85 -11.36 -10.46
C THR A 314 -17.08 -11.34 -11.34
N TYR A 315 -17.53 -10.14 -11.73
CA TYR A 315 -18.68 -9.91 -12.59
C TYR A 315 -18.27 -9.46 -13.99
N ILE A 316 -17.21 -8.69 -14.10
CA ILE A 316 -16.61 -8.25 -15.37
C ILE A 316 -15.15 -8.69 -15.38
N ASP A 317 -14.73 -9.29 -16.48
CA ASP A 317 -13.37 -9.71 -16.80
C ASP A 317 -13.33 -9.81 -18.33
N ASP A 318 -13.18 -8.64 -18.99
CA ASP A 318 -13.33 -8.52 -20.44
C ASP A 318 -12.47 -7.39 -21.02
N ASP A 319 -12.19 -7.48 -22.31
CA ASP A 319 -11.56 -6.40 -23.07
C ASP A 319 -12.64 -5.43 -23.57
N VAL A 320 -12.44 -4.13 -23.32
CA VAL A 320 -13.32 -3.04 -23.74
C VAL A 320 -12.60 -2.18 -24.78
N PRO A 321 -12.77 -2.44 -26.11
CA PRO A 321 -12.01 -1.77 -27.16
C PRO A 321 -12.25 -0.26 -27.27
N ALA A 322 -13.32 0.24 -26.65
CA ALA A 322 -13.67 1.65 -26.63
C ALA A 322 -12.91 2.45 -25.56
N LEU A 323 -12.20 1.80 -24.63
CA LEU A 323 -11.37 2.47 -23.65
C LEU A 323 -10.17 3.18 -24.31
N THR A 324 -9.85 4.36 -23.76
CA THR A 324 -8.71 5.18 -24.17
C THR A 324 -8.05 5.79 -22.95
N ALA A 325 -6.73 5.96 -22.99
CA ALA A 325 -5.95 6.62 -21.95
C ALA A 325 -6.24 8.12 -21.85
N PHE A 326 -6.48 8.62 -20.64
CA PHE A 326 -6.53 10.04 -20.30
C PHE A 326 -6.15 10.27 -18.83
N PRO A 327 -5.64 11.46 -18.47
CA PRO A 327 -5.46 11.83 -17.07
C PRO A 327 -6.82 12.01 -16.40
N ALA A 328 -7.07 11.27 -15.33
CA ALA A 328 -8.35 11.21 -14.65
C ALA A 328 -8.28 11.64 -13.19
N HIS A 329 -9.34 12.29 -12.72
CA HIS A 329 -9.68 12.28 -11.30
C HIS A 329 -10.62 11.10 -11.04
N VAL A 330 -10.37 10.37 -9.95
CA VAL A 330 -11.23 9.24 -9.53
C VAL A 330 -12.18 9.73 -8.45
N GLY A 331 -13.43 9.29 -8.55
CA GLY A 331 -14.45 9.62 -7.58
C GLY A 331 -15.72 8.84 -7.82
N PHE A 332 -16.78 9.33 -7.19
CA PHE A 332 -18.07 8.67 -7.20
C PHE A 332 -19.18 9.63 -7.54
N THR A 333 -20.22 9.10 -8.16
CA THR A 333 -21.46 9.82 -8.42
C THR A 333 -22.64 8.97 -8.00
N ALA A 334 -23.73 9.59 -7.59
CA ALA A 334 -25.01 8.90 -7.40
C ALA A 334 -26.15 9.84 -7.70
N ALA A 335 -27.31 9.25 -8.00
CA ALA A 335 -28.54 9.98 -8.12
C ALA A 335 -29.74 9.18 -7.61
N THR A 336 -30.84 9.88 -7.45
CA THR A 336 -32.15 9.31 -7.15
C THR A 336 -33.20 9.91 -8.07
N GLY A 337 -34.26 9.14 -8.31
CA GLY A 337 -35.40 9.51 -9.12
C GLY A 337 -36.62 9.75 -8.24
N ALA A 338 -37.77 9.25 -8.67
CA ALA A 338 -38.95 9.19 -7.81
C ALA A 338 -38.78 8.15 -6.69
N GLN A 339 -38.09 7.06 -7.00
CA GLN A 339 -37.59 6.06 -6.06
C GLN A 339 -36.21 6.50 -5.55
N HIS A 340 -35.81 6.05 -4.36
CA HIS A 340 -34.63 6.58 -3.68
C HIS A 340 -34.12 5.68 -2.58
N ASN A 341 -32.81 5.57 -2.49
CA ASN A 341 -32.10 4.97 -1.36
C ASN A 341 -30.91 5.84 -0.93
N TYR A 342 -30.29 5.47 0.19
CA TYR A 342 -28.97 5.98 0.53
C TYR A 342 -27.94 5.45 -0.47
N HIS A 343 -26.98 6.28 -0.85
CA HIS A 343 -25.77 5.84 -1.55
C HIS A 343 -24.57 6.38 -0.78
N LEU A 344 -23.87 5.47 -0.11
CA LEU A 344 -22.75 5.77 0.78
C LEU A 344 -21.48 5.08 0.28
N ILE A 345 -20.35 5.74 0.46
CA ILE A 345 -19.03 5.25 0.10
C ILE A 345 -18.09 5.36 1.29
N ASP A 346 -17.30 4.34 1.53
CA ASP A 346 -16.28 4.29 2.57
C ASP A 346 -15.03 3.53 2.10
N ALA A 347 -13.95 3.59 2.87
CA ALA A 347 -12.72 2.81 2.67
C ALA A 347 -12.10 2.89 1.26
N LEU A 348 -12.15 4.06 0.61
CA LEU A 348 -11.56 4.25 -0.72
C LEU A 348 -10.03 4.11 -0.68
N THR A 349 -9.52 3.27 -1.57
CA THR A 349 -8.12 3.19 -1.97
C THR A 349 -8.02 3.32 -3.50
N VAL A 350 -7.21 4.26 -3.99
CA VAL A 350 -6.94 4.44 -5.43
C VAL A 350 -5.45 4.27 -5.67
N GLN A 351 -5.09 3.37 -6.57
CA GLN A 351 -3.70 3.09 -6.91
C GLN A 351 -3.53 3.12 -8.43
N THR A 352 -2.37 3.60 -8.87
CA THR A 352 -1.88 3.42 -10.24
C THR A 352 -0.84 2.32 -10.21
N SER A 353 -1.00 1.31 -11.04
CA SER A 353 -0.12 0.14 -11.06
C SER A 353 1.13 0.45 -11.87
N ILE A 354 2.07 1.19 -11.27
CA ILE A 354 3.42 1.35 -11.83
C ILE A 354 4.20 0.01 -11.74
N CYS A 355 3.73 -0.91 -10.89
CA CYS A 355 4.39 -2.16 -10.57
C CYS A 355 3.51 -3.36 -10.94
N ASP A 356 3.84 -4.08 -12.01
CA ASP A 356 3.19 -5.36 -12.31
C ASP A 356 3.35 -6.34 -11.13
N GLU A 357 2.28 -7.05 -10.76
CA GLU A 357 2.36 -8.26 -9.91
C GLU A 357 2.94 -9.41 -10.75
N GLY A 358 4.27 -9.46 -10.88
CA GLY A 358 4.99 -10.42 -11.72
C GLY A 358 4.79 -11.89 -11.38
#